data_AF-A0A1C5V778-F1
#
_entry.id   AF-A0A1C5V778-F1
#
_cell.length_a   1.000
_cell.length_b   1.000
_cell.length_c   1.000
_cell.angle_alpha   90.00
_cell.angle_beta   90.00
_cell.angle_gamma   90.00
#
_symmetry.space_group_name_H-M   'P 1'
#
loop_
_entity.id
_entity.type
_entity.pdbx_description
1 polymer ?
#
loop_
_entity_poly.entity_id
_entity_poly.type
_entity_poly.pdbx_seq_one_letter_code
_entity_poly.pdbx_strand_id
1 'polypeptide(L)'
;MMTQMKERAVELIERIPDEKMFYVINILQNLEEMSSNRPADKKQAMEALQNVLKFSGRLPEDFDADKELQEAREEKYGNIG
;
A
#
# COMPACT_ATOMS: atom_id res chain seq x y z
N MET A 1 -6.70 -23.10 25.67
CA MET A 1 -5.69 -22.95 26.74
C MET A 1 -4.75 -21.81 26.35
N MET A 2 -4.50 -20.85 27.24
CA MET A 2 -3.57 -19.75 26.98
C MET A 2 -2.13 -20.27 27.09
N THR A 3 -1.19 -19.72 26.33
CA THR A 3 0.22 -20.08 26.46
C THR A 3 0.89 -19.16 27.48
N GLN A 4 1.97 -19.62 28.13
CA GLN A 4 2.75 -18.81 29.07
C GLN A 4 3.21 -17.46 28.46
N MET A 5 3.52 -17.47 27.17
CA MET A 5 3.88 -16.25 26.43
C MET A 5 2.70 -15.28 26.25
N LYS A 6 1.49 -15.81 26.02
CA LYS A 6 0.28 -14.99 25.91
C LYS A 6 -0.13 -14.40 27.25
N GLU A 7 -0.02 -15.16 28.34
CA GLU A 7 -0.28 -14.66 29.71
C GLU A 7 0.66 -13.51 30.07
N ARG A 8 1.96 -13.70 29.85
CA ARG A 8 2.97 -12.65 30.06
C ARG A 8 2.71 -11.39 29.23
N ALA A 9 2.21 -11.54 27.99
CA ALA A 9 1.87 -10.40 27.15
C ALA A 9 0.67 -9.61 27.71
N VAL A 10 -0.36 -10.30 28.21
CA VAL A 10 -1.51 -9.64 28.84
C VAL A 10 -1.09 -8.88 30.10
N GLU A 11 -0.30 -9.49 30.98
CA GLU A 11 0.20 -8.80 32.18
C GLU A 11 1.01 -7.54 31.87
N LEU A 12 1.76 -7.54 30.76
CA LEU A 12 2.52 -6.35 30.34
C LEU A 12 1.58 -5.26 29.82
N ILE A 13 0.54 -5.63 29.06
CA ILE A 13 -0.44 -4.69 28.53
C ILE A 13 -1.27 -4.05 29.65
N GLU A 14 -1.70 -4.82 30.65
CA GLU A 14 -2.47 -4.31 31.79
C GLU A 14 -1.71 -3.27 32.63
N ARG A 15 -0.38 -3.27 32.58
CA ARG A 15 0.47 -2.28 33.27
C ARG A 15 0.65 -0.98 32.49
N ILE A 16 0.22 -0.93 31.24
CA ILE A 16 0.35 0.26 30.38
C ILE A 16 -0.82 1.22 30.69
N PRO A 17 -0.56 2.53 30.87
CA PRO A 17 -1.63 3.51 31.04
C PRO A 17 -2.54 3.58 29.80
N ASP A 18 -3.84 3.75 30.03
CA ASP A 18 -4.86 3.84 28.97
C ASP A 18 -4.52 4.87 27.90
N GLU A 19 -3.93 6.01 28.27
CA GLU A 19 -3.55 7.05 27.30
C GLU A 19 -2.49 6.57 26.30
N LYS A 20 -1.78 5.48 26.58
CA LYS A 20 -0.77 4.88 25.69
C LYS A 20 -1.28 3.65 24.95
N MET A 21 -2.47 3.16 25.28
CA MET A 21 -3.02 1.94 24.70
C MET A 21 -3.27 2.05 23.19
N PHE A 22 -3.50 3.25 22.67
CA PHE A 22 -3.63 3.47 21.23
C PHE A 22 -2.36 3.05 20.46
N TYR A 23 -1.16 3.27 21.03
CA TYR A 23 0.09 2.83 20.41
C TYR A 23 0.21 1.30 20.41
N VAL A 24 -0.20 0.66 21.51
CA VAL A 24 -0.18 -0.80 21.66
C VAL A 24 -1.10 -1.45 20.64
N ILE A 25 -2.33 -0.94 20.51
CA ILE A 25 -3.32 -1.41 19.53
C ILE A 25 -2.76 -1.29 18.11
N ASN A 26 -2.18 -0.13 17.77
CA ASN A 26 -1.63 0.09 16.43
C ASN A 26 -0.50 -0.89 16.11
N ILE A 27 0.42 -1.14 17.06
CA ILE A 27 1.51 -2.12 16.86
C ILE A 27 0.96 -3.54 16.67
N LEU A 28 -0.01 -3.95 17.48
CA LEU A 28 -0.61 -5.29 17.38
C LEU A 28 -1.36 -5.50 16.07
N GLN A 29 -2.11 -4.50 15.60
CA GLN A 29 -2.79 -4.52 14.30
C GLN A 29 -1.79 -4.60 13.13
N ASN A 30 -0.74 -3.79 13.14
CA ASN A 30 0.31 -3.86 12.13
C ASN A 30 0.98 -5.25 12.12
N LEU A 31 1.24 -5.84 13.28
CA LEU A 31 1.80 -7.19 13.37
C LEU A 31 0.85 -8.24 12.78
N GLU A 32 -0.45 -8.12 13.03
CA GLU A 32 -1.47 -8.99 12.44
C GLU A 32 -1.49 -8.84 10.91
N GLU A 33 -1.49 -7.61 10.38
CA GLU A 33 -1.42 -7.33 8.94
C GLU A 33 -0.13 -7.86 8.30
N MET A 34 1.02 -7.71 8.96
CA MET A 34 2.30 -8.25 8.48
C MET A 34 2.34 -9.79 8.53
N SER A 35 1.73 -10.39 9.57
CA SER A 35 1.65 -11.85 9.71
C SER A 35 0.63 -12.47 8.74
N SER A 36 -0.35 -11.66 8.33
CA SER A 36 -1.23 -11.90 7.20
C SER A 36 -0.42 -11.77 5.91
N ASN A 37 0.58 -12.63 5.72
CA ASN A 37 1.15 -12.89 4.41
C ASN A 37 -0.04 -13.27 3.53
N ARG A 38 -0.59 -12.29 2.79
CA ARG A 38 -1.60 -12.49 1.77
C ARG A 38 -0.81 -12.64 0.48
N PRO A 39 -0.35 -13.87 0.13
CA PRO A 39 0.41 -14.08 -1.09
C PRO A 39 -0.38 -13.64 -2.32
N ALA A 40 -1.72 -13.62 -2.25
CA ALA A 40 -2.60 -13.06 -3.26
C ALA A 40 -2.35 -11.56 -3.50
N ASP A 41 -2.32 -10.74 -2.44
CA ASP A 41 -2.12 -9.29 -2.53
C ASP A 41 -0.70 -8.96 -3.02
N LYS A 42 0.30 -9.72 -2.55
CA LYS A 42 1.69 -9.57 -3.00
C LYS A 42 1.88 -9.97 -4.46
N LYS A 43 1.22 -11.06 -4.91
CA LYS A 43 1.24 -11.49 -6.31
C LYS A 43 0.55 -10.46 -7.20
N GLN A 44 -0.60 -9.94 -6.80
CA GLN A 44 -1.33 -8.90 -7.52
C GLN A 44 -0.50 -7.60 -7.62
N ALA A 45 0.15 -7.19 -6.53
CA ALA A 45 1.05 -6.03 -6.55
C ALA A 45 2.28 -6.25 -7.46
N MET A 46 2.87 -7.44 -7.45
CA MET A 46 3.99 -7.79 -8.34
C MET A 46 3.57 -7.86 -9.82
N GLU A 47 2.37 -8.37 -10.12
CA GLU A 47 1.82 -8.38 -11.47
C GLU A 47 1.49 -6.97 -11.97
N ALA A 48 0.90 -6.13 -11.12
CA ALA A 48 0.66 -4.72 -11.43
C ALA A 48 1.97 -3.97 -11.71
N LEU A 49 2.99 -4.18 -10.86
CA LEU A 49 4.32 -3.60 -11.07
C LEU A 49 4.98 -4.09 -12.35
N GLN A 50 4.94 -5.39 -12.64
CA GLN A 50 5.45 -5.93 -13.91
C GLN A 50 4.72 -5.33 -15.11
N ASN A 51 3.40 -5.14 -15.02
CA ASN A 51 2.63 -4.52 -16.09
C ASN A 51 3.05 -3.08 -16.34
N VAL A 52 3.33 -2.28 -15.31
CA VAL A 52 3.89 -0.93 -15.47
C VAL A 52 5.29 -0.97 -16.08
N LEU A 53 6.17 -1.83 -15.55
CA LEU A 53 7.56 -1.94 -16.02
C LEU A 53 7.68 -2.40 -17.48
N LYS A 54 6.72 -3.17 -18.01
CA LYS A 54 6.69 -3.53 -19.44
C LYS A 54 6.64 -2.33 -20.38
N PHE A 55 6.17 -1.17 -19.90
CA PHE A 55 6.13 0.07 -20.66
C PHE A 55 7.34 0.99 -20.40
N SER A 56 8.18 0.67 -19.40
CA SER A 56 9.40 1.43 -19.15
C SER A 56 10.35 1.34 -20.35
N GLY A 57 10.92 2.48 -20.74
CA GLY A 57 11.85 2.57 -21.88
C GLY A 57 11.20 2.41 -23.27
N ARG A 58 9.86 2.39 -23.38
CA ARG A 58 9.16 2.37 -24.68
C ARG A 58 8.81 3.75 -25.22
N LEU A 59 8.96 4.78 -24.41
CA LEU A 59 8.73 6.14 -24.85
C LEU A 59 9.95 6.60 -25.67
N PRO A 60 9.72 7.24 -26.83
CA PRO A 60 10.79 7.89 -27.59
C PRO A 60 11.62 8.85 -26.72
N GLU A 61 12.89 9.07 -27.08
CA GLU A 61 13.78 9.99 -26.35
C GLU A 61 13.26 11.45 -26.38
N ASP A 62 12.46 11.79 -27.39
CA ASP A 62 11.82 13.09 -27.59
C ASP A 62 10.37 13.14 -27.10
N PHE A 63 9.91 12.13 -26.34
CA PHE A 63 8.55 12.10 -25.82
C PHE A 63 8.31 13.20 -24.76
N ASP A 64 7.53 14.20 -25.14
CA ASP A 64 7.06 15.26 -24.25
C ASP A 64 5.70 14.88 -23.65
N ALA A 65 5.74 14.40 -22.40
CA ALA A 65 4.55 13.94 -21.69
C ALA A 65 3.50 15.04 -21.48
N ASP A 66 3.92 16.30 -21.34
CA ASP A 66 3.01 17.41 -21.08
C ASP A 66 2.30 17.83 -22.36
N LYS A 67 3.02 17.86 -23.48
CA LYS A 67 2.44 18.14 -24.81
C LYS A 67 1.43 17.07 -25.22
N GLU A 68 1.81 15.80 -25.14
CA GLU A 68 0.95 14.66 -25.49
C GLU A 68 -0.34 14.62 -24.64
N LEU A 69 -0.22 14.91 -23.34
CA LEU A 69 -1.37 14.99 -22.45
C LEU A 69 -2.31 16.14 -22.80
N GLN A 70 -1.76 17.29 -23.17
CA GLN A 70 -2.54 18.46 -23.56
C GLN A 70 -3.29 18.21 -24.89
N GLU A 71 -2.61 17.66 -25.89
CA GLU A 71 -3.22 17.32 -27.18
C GLU A 71 -4.36 16.30 -27.02
N ALA A 72 -4.17 15.25 -26.21
CA ALA A 72 -5.21 14.27 -25.92
C ALA A 72 -6.43 14.88 -25.18
N ARG A 73 -6.21 15.89 -24.33
CA ARG A 73 -7.29 16.61 -23.65
C ARG A 73 -8.06 17.50 -24.62
N GLU A 74 -7.38 18.19 -25.52
CA GLU A 74 -8.00 19.03 -26.54
C GLU A 74 -8.77 18.22 -27.57
N GLU A 75 -8.25 17.07 -28.02
CA GLU A 75 -8.98 16.16 -28.91
C GLU A 75 -10.27 15.65 -28.25
N LYS A 76 -10.19 15.27 -26.97
CA LYS A 76 -11.32 14.66 -26.25
C LYS A 76 -12.35 15.68 -25.73
N TYR A 77 -11.93 16.87 -25.32
CA TYR A 77 -12.77 17.86 -24.64
C TYR A 77 -12.80 19.24 -25.30
N GLY A 78 -11.95 19.52 -26.29
CA GLY A 78 -11.85 20.82 -26.96
C GLY A 78 -13.01 21.15 -27.89
N ASN A 79 -13.79 20.16 -28.31
CA ASN A 79 -14.99 20.34 -29.15
C ASN A 79 -16.29 20.54 -28.35
N ILE A 80 -16.21 20.75 -27.03
CA ILE A 80 -17.38 21.03 -26.17
C ILE A 80 -17.58 22.55 -26.00
N GLY A 81 -17.12 23.34 -26.97
CA GLY A 81 -17.27 24.80 -27.04
C GLY A 81 -18.27 25.24 -28.08
#